data_AF-A0A7S4GBB7-F1
#
_entry.id   AF-A0A7S4GBB7-F1
#
_cell.length_a   1.000
_cell.length_b   1.000
_cell.length_c   1.000
_cell.angle_alpha   90.00
_cell.angle_beta   90.00
_cell.angle_gamma   90.00
#
_symmetry.space_group_name_H-M   'P 1'
#
loop_
_entity.id
_entity.type
_entity.pdbx_description
1 polymer ?
#
loop_
_entity_poly.entity_id
_entity_poly.type
_entity_poly.pdbx_seq_one_letter_code
_entity_poly.pdbx_strand_id
1 'polypeptide(L)'
;FRTIRRFLRHRYASEFGMEWGIPEALLPGRSPDVPMQHNQSDCGVYMLHFAERLARFLPQSPDSPVEEVVEALECPPSHIQNLRWQMQQKLKAVAPAEVMQHLQEYEELWEKVPPANDHIVAL
;
A
#
# COMPACT_ATOMS: atom_id res chain seq x y z
N PHE A 1 -10.18 -8.89 5.10
CA PHE A 1 -9.75 -10.31 5.00
C PHE A 1 -10.77 -11.28 4.38
N ARG A 2 -12.10 -11.16 4.61
CA ARG A 2 -13.11 -12.10 4.07
C ARG A 2 -13.03 -12.33 2.56
N THR A 3 -12.87 -11.25 1.77
CA THR A 3 -12.76 -11.32 0.30
C THR A 3 -11.53 -12.10 -0.15
N ILE A 4 -10.36 -11.83 0.45
CA ILE A 4 -9.10 -12.52 0.14
C ILE A 4 -9.22 -14.02 0.48
N ARG A 5 -9.78 -14.37 1.65
CA ARG A 5 -10.01 -15.78 2.02
C ARG A 5 -10.93 -16.50 1.02
N ARG A 6 -12.02 -15.85 0.60
CA ARG A 6 -12.93 -16.42 -0.42
C ARG A 6 -12.20 -16.64 -1.74
N PHE A 7 -11.39 -15.68 -2.18
CA PHE A 7 -10.59 -15.80 -3.39
C PHE A 7 -9.62 -17.00 -3.30
N LEU A 8 -8.88 -17.14 -2.20
CA LEU A 8 -7.94 -18.25 -2.00
C LEU A 8 -8.63 -19.61 -2.03
N ARG A 9 -9.82 -19.73 -1.40
CA ARG A 9 -10.63 -20.97 -1.46
C ARG A 9 -11.00 -21.35 -2.88
N HIS A 10 -11.52 -20.40 -3.65
CA HIS A 10 -11.87 -20.64 -5.05
C HIS A 10 -10.65 -21.01 -5.88
N ARG A 11 -9.52 -20.30 -5.69
CA ARG A 11 -8.30 -20.58 -6.43
C ARG A 11 -7.78 -21.98 -6.16
N TYR A 12 -7.71 -22.39 -4.89
CA TYR A 12 -7.28 -23.73 -4.50
C TYR A 12 -8.18 -24.83 -5.07
N ALA A 13 -9.49 -24.67 -4.97
CA ALA A 13 -10.42 -25.63 -5.55
C ALA A 13 -10.25 -25.75 -7.07
N SER A 14 -10.00 -24.63 -7.75
CA SER A 14 -9.78 -24.62 -9.20
C SER A 14 -8.46 -25.26 -9.63
N GLU A 15 -7.39 -25.13 -8.83
CA GLU A 15 -6.06 -25.66 -9.18
C GLU A 15 -5.90 -27.13 -8.79
N PHE A 16 -6.45 -27.55 -7.65
CA PHE A 16 -6.19 -28.85 -7.07
C PHE A 16 -7.39 -29.81 -7.13
N GLY A 17 -8.57 -29.34 -7.52
CA GLY A 17 -9.79 -30.15 -7.57
C GLY A 17 -10.27 -30.64 -6.21
N MET A 18 -9.80 -30.03 -5.12
CA MET A 18 -10.09 -30.40 -3.74
C MET A 18 -10.75 -29.25 -2.99
N GLU A 19 -11.58 -29.59 -2.00
CA GLU A 19 -12.12 -28.59 -1.09
C GLU A 19 -11.03 -27.98 -0.21
N TRP A 20 -11.21 -26.71 0.16
CA TRP A 20 -10.26 -26.00 1.01
C TRP A 20 -10.31 -26.56 2.44
N GLY A 21 -9.29 -27.33 2.80
CA GLY A 21 -9.18 -27.97 4.11
C GLY A 21 -8.54 -27.13 5.22
N ILE A 22 -8.02 -25.93 4.93
CA ILE A 22 -7.32 -25.10 5.94
C ILE A 22 -8.35 -24.33 6.80
N PRO A 23 -8.43 -24.60 8.11
CA PRO A 23 -9.34 -23.89 9.00
C PRO A 23 -9.09 -22.37 9.02
N GLU A 24 -10.15 -21.58 9.19
CA GLU A 24 -10.01 -20.11 9.28
C GLU A 24 -9.11 -19.65 10.42
N ALA A 25 -9.07 -20.42 11.52
CA ALA A 25 -8.21 -20.17 12.67
C ALA A 25 -6.71 -20.19 12.32
N LEU A 26 -6.31 -20.93 11.28
CA LEU A 26 -4.93 -20.99 10.79
C LEU A 26 -4.59 -19.86 9.80
N LEU A 27 -5.57 -19.03 9.42
CA LEU A 27 -5.37 -17.82 8.62
C LEU A 27 -5.82 -16.57 9.38
N PRO A 28 -5.23 -16.28 10.55
CA PRO A 28 -5.61 -15.12 11.34
C PRO A 28 -5.41 -13.84 10.50
N GLY A 29 -6.45 -13.00 10.45
CA GLY A 29 -6.27 -11.65 9.91
C GLY A 29 -5.54 -10.84 10.96
N ARG A 30 -4.28 -10.49 10.69
CA ARG A 30 -3.50 -9.59 11.55
C ARG A 30 -3.54 -8.18 10.95
N SER A 31 -3.75 -7.19 11.80
CA SER A 31 -3.68 -5.77 11.43
C SER A 31 -2.60 -5.13 12.31
N PRO A 32 -1.33 -5.14 11.86
CA PRO A 32 -0.25 -4.51 12.62
C PRO A 32 -0.55 -3.02 12.83
N ASP A 33 -0.17 -2.48 13.99
CA ASP A 33 -0.28 -1.06 14.28
C ASP A 33 0.85 -0.31 13.56
N VAL A 34 0.56 0.15 12.34
CA VAL A 34 1.54 0.85 11.49
C VAL A 34 1.37 2.36 11.60
N PRO A 35 2.42 3.16 11.32
CA PRO A 35 2.33 4.61 11.41
C PRO A 35 1.13 5.18 10.65
N MET A 36 0.30 5.94 11.36
CA MET A 36 -0.88 6.56 10.76
C MET A 36 -0.51 7.66 9.78
N GLN A 37 -1.18 7.62 8.64
CA GLN A 37 -1.07 8.62 7.59
C GLN A 37 -1.87 9.88 7.98
N HIS A 38 -1.24 11.04 7.86
CA HIS A 38 -1.85 12.32 8.23
C HIS A 38 -2.63 12.96 7.07
N ASN A 39 -2.13 12.82 5.82
CA ASN A 39 -2.77 13.37 4.62
C ASN A 39 -3.38 12.25 3.80
N GLN A 40 -4.69 12.24 3.49
CA GLN A 40 -5.34 11.11 2.80
C GLN A 40 -4.75 10.74 1.43
N SER A 41 -4.11 11.68 0.73
CA SER A 41 -3.48 11.46 -0.58
C SER A 41 -2.13 10.72 -0.54
N ASP A 42 -1.56 10.49 0.64
CA ASP A 42 -0.25 9.85 0.82
C ASP A 42 -0.32 8.30 0.89
N CYS A 43 -1.52 7.69 0.77
CA CYS A 43 -1.73 6.28 1.11
C CYS A 43 -0.95 5.34 0.20
N GLY A 44 -0.85 5.69 -1.09
CA GLY A 44 -0.01 4.97 -2.04
C GLY A 44 1.48 5.05 -1.69
N VAL A 45 1.95 6.18 -1.15
CA VAL A 45 3.36 6.34 -0.76
C VAL A 45 3.67 5.49 0.48
N TYR A 46 2.79 5.51 1.48
CA TYR A 46 2.88 4.63 2.65
C TYR A 46 2.87 3.15 2.24
N MET A 47 1.94 2.75 1.37
CA MET A 47 1.85 1.37 0.87
C MET A 47 3.14 0.92 0.18
N LEU A 48 3.74 1.76 -0.66
CA LEU A 48 4.99 1.45 -1.35
C LEU A 48 6.18 1.40 -0.40
N HIS A 49 6.24 2.31 0.57
CA HIS A 49 7.23 2.27 1.64
C HIS A 49 7.15 0.94 2.42
N PHE A 50 5.95 0.55 2.84
CA PHE A 50 5.76 -0.71 3.58
C PHE A 50 6.13 -1.93 2.74
N ALA A 51 5.77 -1.96 1.46
CA ALA A 51 6.16 -3.04 0.56
C ALA A 51 7.68 -3.13 0.41
N GLU A 52 8.38 -1.99 0.24
CA GLU A 52 9.84 -1.95 0.16
C GLU A 52 10.51 -2.42 1.46
N ARG A 53 10.01 -1.98 2.61
CA ARG A 53 10.55 -2.40 3.91
C ARG A 53 10.30 -3.88 4.16
N LEU A 54 9.10 -4.40 3.89
CA LEU A 54 8.81 -5.84 4.00
C LEU A 54 9.68 -6.69 3.08
N ALA A 55 9.98 -6.22 1.86
CA ALA A 55 10.86 -6.95 0.94
C ALA A 55 12.32 -7.02 1.46
N ARG A 56 12.76 -6.01 2.22
CA ARG A 56 14.10 -5.97 2.84
C ARG A 56 14.15 -6.71 4.18
N PHE A 57 13.05 -6.70 4.91
CA PHE A 57 12.87 -7.33 6.22
C PHE A 57 11.81 -8.44 6.11
N LEU A 58 12.03 -9.37 5.18
CA LEU A 58 11.18 -10.55 5.08
C LEU A 58 11.30 -11.32 6.40
N PRO A 59 10.19 -11.59 7.09
CA PRO A 59 10.24 -12.40 8.29
C PRO A 59 10.83 -13.77 7.93
N GLN A 60 11.85 -14.19 8.68
CA GLN A 60 12.55 -15.46 8.43
C GLN A 60 11.67 -16.69 8.74
N SER A 61 10.56 -16.48 9.45
CA SER A 61 9.58 -17.49 9.81
C SER A 61 8.16 -16.91 9.74
N PRO A 62 7.13 -17.72 9.40
CA PRO A 62 5.72 -17.34 9.57
C PRO A 62 5.36 -16.95 11.01
N ASP A 63 6.15 -17.42 11.98
CA ASP A 63 5.95 -17.18 13.41
C ASP A 63 6.77 -15.98 13.93
N SER A 64 7.46 -15.25 13.05
CA SER A 64 8.16 -14.02 13.45
C SER A 64 7.20 -13.06 14.17
N PRO A 65 7.63 -12.44 15.27
CA PRO A 65 6.81 -11.46 16.00
C PRO A 65 6.32 -10.35 15.06
N VAL A 66 5.05 -9.98 15.20
CA VAL A 66 4.47 -8.90 14.38
C VAL A 66 5.12 -7.56 14.74
N GLU A 67 5.58 -7.46 15.98
CA GLU A 67 6.28 -6.32 16.56
C GLU A 67 7.58 -6.03 15.81
N GLU A 68 8.38 -7.05 15.48
CA GLU A 68 9.61 -6.89 14.69
C GLU A 68 9.30 -6.36 13.28
N VAL A 69 8.17 -6.78 12.70
CA VAL A 69 7.71 -6.27 11.42
C VAL A 69 7.27 -4.82 11.56
N VAL A 70 6.50 -4.47 12.59
CA VAL A 70 6.01 -3.10 12.85
C VAL A 70 7.15 -2.12 13.09
N GLU A 71 8.11 -2.47 13.93
CA GLU A 71 9.31 -1.65 14.17
C GLU A 71 10.08 -1.44 12.86
N ALA A 72 10.19 -2.48 12.03
CA ALA A 72 10.78 -2.34 10.70
C ALA A 72 9.95 -1.45 9.76
N LEU A 73 8.67 -1.21 10.03
CA LEU A 73 7.79 -0.36 9.22
C LEU A 73 7.71 1.09 9.73
N GLU A 74 8.43 1.46 10.78
CA GLU A 74 8.44 2.85 11.27
C GLU A 74 8.89 3.83 10.20
N CYS A 75 8.09 4.88 10.00
CA CYS A 75 8.36 5.92 9.02
C CYS A 75 7.90 7.28 9.57
N PRO A 76 8.83 8.21 9.85
CA PRO A 76 8.43 9.55 10.27
C PRO A 76 7.76 10.30 9.11
N PRO A 77 6.81 11.23 9.38
CA PRO A 77 6.08 11.94 8.33
C PRO A 77 6.98 12.70 7.34
N SER A 78 8.10 13.26 7.81
CA SER A 78 9.09 13.93 6.96
C SER A 78 9.73 13.00 5.94
N HIS A 79 9.86 11.72 6.25
CA HIS A 79 10.39 10.70 5.36
C HIS A 79 9.41 10.41 4.21
N ILE A 80 8.10 10.40 4.47
CA ILE A 80 7.07 10.17 3.43
C ILE A 80 7.05 11.29 2.40
N GLN A 81 7.14 12.55 2.84
CA GLN A 81 7.20 13.70 1.92
C GLN A 81 8.44 13.63 1.03
N ASN A 82 9.59 13.27 1.62
CA ASN A 82 10.82 13.08 0.86
C ASN A 82 10.69 11.90 -0.13
N LEU A 83 10.08 10.78 0.27
CA LEU A 83 9.83 9.65 -0.62
C LEU A 83 8.97 10.03 -1.82
N ARG A 84 7.86 10.76 -1.60
CA ARG A 84 7.03 11.27 -2.70
C ARG A 84 7.89 12.06 -3.69
N TRP A 85 8.67 13.01 -3.19
CA TRP A 85 9.52 13.85 -4.04
C TRP A 85 10.56 13.00 -4.80
N GLN A 86 11.24 12.08 -4.13
CA GLN A 86 12.22 11.18 -4.75
C GLN A 86 11.59 10.31 -5.85
N MET A 87 10.38 9.78 -5.62
CA MET A 87 9.65 9.00 -6.61
C MET A 87 9.32 9.84 -7.84
N GLN A 88 8.87 11.09 -7.65
CA GLN A 88 8.63 12.01 -8.76
C GLN A 88 9.90 12.28 -9.56
N GLN A 89 11.04 12.52 -8.90
CA GLN A 89 12.32 12.74 -9.60
C GLN A 89 12.77 11.49 -10.37
N LYS A 90 12.64 10.31 -9.77
CA LYS A 90 12.99 9.04 -10.44
C LYS A 90 12.10 8.81 -11.65
N LEU A 91 10.80 9.04 -11.55
CA LEU A 91 9.88 8.91 -12.67
C LEU A 91 10.25 9.86 -13.79
N LYS A 92 10.51 11.14 -13.48
CA LYS A 92 10.96 12.15 -14.46
C LYS A 92 12.25 11.75 -15.18
N ALA A 93 13.15 11.03 -14.50
CA ALA A 93 14.43 10.61 -15.08
C ALA A 93 14.32 9.40 -16.02
N VAL A 94 13.29 8.54 -15.86
CA VAL A 94 13.18 7.27 -16.59
C VAL A 94 11.94 7.19 -17.49
N ALA A 95 10.99 8.09 -17.31
CA ALA A 95 9.74 8.08 -18.06
C ALA A 95 10.00 8.44 -19.54
N PRO A 96 9.43 7.68 -20.49
CA PRO A 96 9.36 8.09 -21.88
C PRO A 96 8.72 9.47 -22.02
N ALA A 97 9.10 10.23 -23.06
CA ALA A 97 8.58 11.57 -23.31
C ALA A 97 7.04 11.60 -23.36
N GLU A 98 6.42 10.54 -23.91
CA GLU A 98 4.97 10.35 -23.98
C GLU A 98 4.31 10.28 -22.59
N VAL A 99 4.93 9.57 -21.66
CA VAL A 99 4.46 9.48 -20.27
C VAL A 99 4.61 10.83 -19.57
N MET A 100 5.71 11.54 -19.84
CA MET A 100 5.95 12.87 -19.28
C MET A 100 4.95 13.90 -19.79
N GLN A 101 4.56 13.83 -21.07
CA GLN A 101 3.53 14.69 -21.64
C GLN A 101 2.17 14.46 -20.97
N HIS A 102 1.76 13.20 -20.80
CA HIS A 102 0.52 12.89 -20.08
C HIS A 102 0.54 13.32 -18.62
N LEU A 103 1.69 13.24 -17.95
CA LEU A 103 1.82 13.73 -16.57
C LEU A 103 1.62 15.25 -16.50
N GLN A 104 2.16 16.01 -17.45
CA GLN A 104 1.95 17.46 -17.53
C GLN A 104 0.48 17.80 -17.79
N GLU A 105 -0.16 17.10 -18.73
CA GLU A 105 -1.59 17.26 -19.01
C GLU A 105 -2.45 16.98 -17.76
N TYR A 106 -2.09 15.95 -16.98
CA TYR A 106 -2.76 15.64 -15.72
C TYR A 106 -2.52 16.69 -14.63
N GLU A 107 -1.30 17.22 -14.49
CA GLU A 107 -0.99 18.28 -13.53
C GLU A 107 -1.79 19.56 -13.83
N GLU A 108 -1.87 19.96 -15.11
CA GLU A 108 -2.69 21.10 -15.55
C GLU A 108 -4.19 20.90 -15.32
N LEU A 109 -4.68 19.67 -15.47
CA LEU A 109 -6.07 19.33 -15.16
C LEU A 109 -6.32 19.37 -13.65
N TRP A 110 -5.36 18.89 -12.85
CA TRP A 110 -5.47 18.84 -11.39
C TRP A 110 -5.50 20.23 -10.76
N GLU A 111 -4.71 21.18 -11.28
CA GLU A 111 -4.76 22.59 -10.85
C GLU A 111 -6.10 23.27 -11.15
N LYS A 112 -6.86 22.75 -12.13
CA LYS A 112 -8.20 23.24 -12.49
C LYS A 112 -9.31 22.55 -11.70
N VAL A 113 -9.02 21.47 -10.98
CA VAL A 113 -10.00 20.84 -10.08
C VAL A 113 -10.16 21.75 -8.87
N PRO A 114 -11.35 22.32 -8.62
CA PRO A 114 -11.57 23.11 -7.41
C PRO A 114 -11.25 22.24 -6.19
N PRO A 115 -10.65 22.80 -5.12
CA PRO A 115 -10.38 22.05 -3.91
C PRO A 115 -11.67 21.36 -3.48
N ALA A 116 -11.60 20.06 -3.26
CA ALA A 116 -12.75 19.32 -2.76
C ALA A 116 -13.21 20.03 -1.48
N ASN A 117 -14.42 20.60 -1.51
CA ASN A 117 -14.99 21.27 -0.36
C ASN A 117 -14.81 20.35 0.85
N ASP A 118 -14.13 20.85 1.89
CA ASP A 118 -13.95 20.23 3.21
C ASP A 118 -15.29 20.10 3.98
N HIS A 119 -16.41 19.88 3.29
CA HIS A 119 -17.70 19.54 3.85
C HIS A 119 -17.86 18.03 3.92
N ILE A 120 -16.99 17.36 4.66
CA ILE A 120 -17.42 16.19 5.43
C ILE A 120 -17.75 16.73 6.82
N VAL A 121 -18.97 17.25 6.91
CA VAL A 121 -19.66 17.47 8.19
C VAL A 121 -19.79 16.12 8.88
N ALA A 122 -19.46 16.11 10.15
CA ALA A 122 -19.62 15.00 11.09
C ALA A 122 -20.93 14.22 10.87
N LEU A 123 -20.80 12.90 10.69
CA LEU A 123 -21.78 11.88 11.06
C LEU A 123 -21.03 10.66 11.62
#